data_AF-A0A938KHS3-F1
#
_entry.id   AF-A0A938KHS3-F1
#
_cell.length_a   1.000
_cell.length_b   1.000
_cell.length_c   1.000
_cell.angle_alpha   90.00
_cell.angle_beta   90.00
_cell.angle_gamma   90.00
#
_symmetry.space_group_name_H-M   'P 1'
#
loop_
_entity.id
_entity.type
_entity.pdbx_description
1 polymer ?
#
loop_
_entity_poly.entity_id
_entity_poly.type
_entity_poly.pdbx_seq_one_letter_code
_entity_poly.pdbx_strand_id
1 'polypeptide(L)'
;MSRKHSYPRWLAFSLSIFLSGQSAQPAQVDRPTAWRQVSAAMERQLPVSALEPLGSILTNAVLEADWSDAARAIARKAQIEMIIQGGLPDEGISRLSHAMKAAPPQTLPILQSILASWHARYFEENRWVLLSRSDLGATEGPDLNGWSLPRLLREIDSLFQASLTNATTLQALPIARFNGLLTTNITSDAMVPTLYDFLARQALGFYKTTDWGLPPAEDDPMPEAAELQAALRILFASSEVFIAESPTIRLPGGITNERCVELYRNLTRFHLNDADPTALAAIELDRLTWASTLDLGRSSVSDHARALREFALRRPTHPSSADFWLTLAEALNSQDQPLEAWNAAQEAMRRYPRTPAAETCKVLVHQLEHPSLEIFSEQIWNHGADSLAPEFEARYKNLSQVSFRWISIPLEQGLSAMDGIDAGAIEGWLKMKPVAEW
;
A
#
# COMPACT_ATOMS: atom_id res chain seq x y z
N MET A 1 80.34 -28.02 -75.57
CA MET A 1 80.05 -27.48 -74.22
C MET A 1 78.55 -27.51 -73.99
N SER A 2 78.16 -28.34 -73.02
CA SER A 2 76.90 -28.50 -72.27
C SER A 2 75.55 -28.00 -72.80
N ARG A 3 74.63 -28.96 -72.99
CA ARG A 3 73.17 -28.84 -73.10
C ARG A 3 72.56 -28.37 -71.76
N LYS A 4 71.54 -27.51 -71.77
CA LYS A 4 70.70 -27.20 -70.59
C LYS A 4 69.28 -27.74 -70.78
N HIS A 5 68.80 -28.41 -69.74
CA HIS A 5 67.52 -29.11 -69.64
C HIS A 5 66.34 -28.20 -69.29
N SER A 6 65.16 -28.65 -69.74
CA SER A 6 63.81 -28.15 -69.46
C SER A 6 63.33 -28.48 -68.04
N TYR A 7 62.43 -27.66 -67.49
CA TYR A 7 61.36 -28.10 -66.56
C TYR A 7 60.09 -27.23 -66.72
N PRO A 8 58.87 -27.80 -66.58
CA PRO A 8 57.60 -27.10 -66.77
C PRO A 8 57.09 -26.44 -65.47
N ARG A 9 56.44 -25.29 -65.58
CA ARG A 9 55.74 -24.59 -64.48
C ARG A 9 54.31 -25.11 -64.38
N TRP A 10 53.97 -25.73 -63.25
CA TRP A 10 52.60 -26.08 -62.87
C TRP A 10 51.88 -24.85 -62.31
N LEU A 11 50.71 -24.52 -62.86
CA LEU A 11 49.76 -23.54 -62.33
C LEU A 11 49.03 -24.13 -61.12
N ALA A 12 49.25 -23.57 -59.94
CA ALA A 12 48.43 -23.84 -58.76
C ALA A 12 47.32 -22.78 -58.68
N PHE A 13 46.08 -23.18 -58.97
CA PHE A 13 44.89 -22.38 -58.69
C PHE A 13 44.61 -22.46 -57.18
N SER A 14 44.77 -21.33 -56.46
CA SER A 14 44.33 -21.22 -55.08
C SER A 14 42.87 -20.75 -55.06
N LEU A 15 41.98 -21.62 -54.59
CA LEU A 15 40.57 -21.32 -54.37
C LEU A 15 40.45 -20.68 -52.97
N SER A 16 40.45 -19.34 -52.90
CA SER A 16 40.15 -18.62 -51.67
C SER A 16 38.65 -18.63 -51.42
N ILE A 17 38.19 -19.50 -50.52
CA ILE A 17 36.84 -19.47 -49.97
C ILE A 17 36.79 -18.34 -48.94
N PHE A 18 36.18 -17.21 -49.30
CA PHE A 18 35.76 -16.21 -48.33
C PHE A 18 34.54 -16.75 -47.58
N LEU A 19 34.77 -17.28 -46.37
CA LEU A 19 33.70 -17.55 -45.42
C LEU A 19 33.26 -16.20 -44.82
N SER A 20 32.32 -15.53 -45.48
CA SER A 20 31.58 -14.42 -44.87
C SER A 20 30.68 -14.99 -43.79
N GLY A 21 31.18 -15.01 -42.55
CA GLY A 21 30.38 -15.25 -41.36
C GLY A 21 29.39 -14.10 -41.19
N GLN A 22 28.20 -14.24 -41.76
CA GLN A 22 27.06 -13.46 -41.31
C GLN A 22 26.74 -13.92 -39.89
N SER A 23 27.17 -13.14 -38.90
CA SER A 23 26.58 -13.23 -37.57
C SER A 23 25.10 -12.89 -37.74
N ALA A 24 24.26 -13.92 -37.77
CA ALA A 24 22.82 -13.76 -37.67
C ALA A 24 22.54 -12.98 -36.38
N GLN A 25 22.08 -11.74 -36.51
CA GLN A 25 21.50 -11.03 -35.38
C GLN A 25 20.37 -11.92 -34.85
N PRO A 26 20.31 -12.20 -33.53
CA PRO A 26 19.20 -12.97 -32.98
C PRO A 26 17.90 -12.30 -33.41
N ALA A 27 16.96 -13.11 -33.93
CA ALA A 27 15.67 -12.61 -34.39
C ALA A 27 15.04 -11.76 -33.28
N GLN A 28 14.64 -10.53 -33.62
CA GLN A 28 14.04 -9.60 -32.67
C GLN A 28 12.72 -10.20 -32.18
N VAL A 29 12.69 -10.63 -30.92
CA VAL A 29 11.49 -11.20 -30.29
C VAL A 29 10.49 -10.08 -30.05
N ASP A 30 9.29 -10.20 -30.61
CA ASP A 30 8.17 -9.32 -30.27
C ASP A 30 7.69 -9.64 -28.85
N ARG A 31 8.30 -8.99 -27.84
CA ARG A 31 8.02 -9.21 -26.41
C ARG A 31 6.53 -9.04 -26.08
N PRO A 32 5.79 -8.02 -26.56
CA PRO A 32 4.34 -7.94 -26.39
C PRO A 32 3.58 -9.19 -26.84
N THR A 33 3.95 -9.79 -27.97
CA THR A 33 3.34 -11.03 -28.45
C THR A 33 3.72 -12.22 -27.58
N ALA A 34 4.99 -12.34 -27.17
CA ALA A 34 5.42 -13.39 -26.26
C ALA A 34 4.72 -13.29 -24.89
N TRP A 35 4.51 -12.09 -24.35
CA TRP A 35 3.75 -11.88 -23.12
C TRP A 35 2.28 -12.29 -23.25
N ARG A 36 1.66 -12.01 -24.41
CA ARG A 36 0.30 -12.52 -24.69
C ARG A 36 0.26 -14.04 -24.76
N GLN A 37 1.30 -14.70 -25.29
CA GLN A 37 1.39 -16.16 -25.29
C GLN A 37 1.52 -16.72 -23.86
N VAL A 38 2.35 -16.09 -23.02
CA VAL A 38 2.46 -16.43 -21.59
C VAL A 38 1.10 -16.29 -20.91
N SER A 39 0.41 -15.16 -21.06
CA SER A 39 -0.91 -14.95 -20.46
C SER A 39 -1.94 -15.96 -20.95
N ALA A 40 -2.02 -16.20 -22.27
CA ALA A 40 -2.95 -17.17 -22.84
C ALA A 40 -2.68 -18.61 -22.39
N ALA A 41 -1.41 -18.99 -22.21
CA ALA A 41 -1.05 -20.30 -21.65
C ALA A 41 -1.51 -20.42 -20.19
N MET A 42 -1.35 -19.37 -19.38
CA MET A 42 -1.80 -19.35 -17.99
C MET A 42 -3.32 -19.36 -17.85
N GLU A 43 -4.04 -18.61 -18.68
CA GLU A 43 -5.52 -18.63 -18.75
C GLU A 43 -6.05 -20.02 -19.11
N ARG A 44 -5.35 -20.74 -19.98
CA ARG A 44 -5.68 -22.12 -20.37
C ARG A 44 -5.19 -23.17 -19.38
N GLN A 45 -4.61 -22.78 -18.24
CA GLN A 45 -4.04 -23.68 -17.23
C GLN A 45 -2.95 -24.61 -17.80
N LEU A 46 -2.14 -24.10 -18.74
CA LEU A 46 -1.01 -24.79 -19.36
C LEU A 46 0.33 -24.14 -18.94
N PRO A 47 0.73 -24.21 -17.66
CA PRO A 47 1.86 -23.45 -17.14
C PRO A 47 3.21 -23.86 -17.77
N VAL A 48 3.37 -25.13 -18.16
CA VAL A 48 4.58 -25.59 -18.87
C VAL A 48 4.74 -24.87 -20.21
N SER A 49 3.64 -24.66 -20.94
CA SER A 49 3.65 -23.97 -22.24
C SER A 49 4.01 -22.49 -22.14
N ALA A 50 3.93 -21.89 -20.95
CA ALA A 50 4.33 -20.51 -20.72
C ALA A 50 5.85 -20.34 -20.54
N LEU A 51 6.61 -21.41 -20.27
CA LEU A 51 8.04 -21.31 -19.94
C LEU A 51 8.93 -20.96 -21.14
N GLU A 52 8.63 -21.49 -22.34
CA GLU A 52 9.40 -21.20 -23.56
C GLU A 52 9.31 -19.72 -23.97
N PRO A 53 8.12 -19.12 -24.15
CA PRO A 53 8.02 -17.72 -24.55
C PRO A 53 8.62 -16.80 -23.48
N LEU A 54 8.52 -17.19 -22.21
CA LEU A 54 9.11 -16.45 -21.09
C LEU A 54 10.65 -16.50 -21.09
N GLY A 55 11.26 -17.63 -21.47
CA GLY A 55 12.70 -17.74 -21.67
C GLY A 55 13.20 -16.86 -22.82
N SER A 56 12.43 -16.80 -23.91
CA SER A 56 12.71 -15.92 -25.06
C SER A 56 12.61 -14.44 -24.68
N ILE A 57 11.59 -14.04 -23.89
CA ILE A 57 11.47 -12.70 -23.31
C ILE A 57 12.70 -12.36 -22.47
N LEU A 58 13.08 -13.23 -21.52
CA LEU A 58 14.20 -12.97 -20.62
C LEU A 58 15.51 -12.77 -21.39
N THR A 59 15.79 -13.65 -22.34
CA THR A 59 17.01 -13.57 -23.16
C THR A 59 17.08 -12.25 -23.91
N ASN A 60 15.99 -11.87 -24.58
CA ASN A 60 15.93 -10.62 -25.34
C ASN A 60 15.96 -9.38 -24.42
N ALA A 61 15.29 -9.40 -23.27
CA ALA A 61 15.31 -8.31 -22.30
C ALA A 61 16.72 -8.07 -21.74
N VAL A 62 17.48 -9.12 -21.46
CA VAL A 62 18.89 -9.00 -21.02
C VAL A 62 19.77 -8.44 -22.14
N LEU A 63 19.59 -8.88 -23.39
CA LEU A 63 20.34 -8.35 -24.55
C LEU A 63 20.10 -6.86 -24.79
N GLU A 64 18.87 -6.39 -24.54
CA GLU A 64 18.48 -4.99 -24.73
C GLU A 64 18.65 -4.13 -23.46
N ALA A 65 19.15 -4.71 -22.37
CA ALA A 65 19.25 -4.07 -21.06
C ALA A 65 17.90 -3.52 -20.54
N ASP A 66 16.80 -4.20 -20.88
CA ASP A 66 15.47 -3.97 -20.32
C ASP A 66 15.33 -4.72 -18.98
N TRP A 67 15.92 -4.14 -17.94
CA TRP A 67 15.97 -4.76 -16.61
C TRP A 67 14.60 -4.91 -15.96
N SER A 68 13.62 -4.08 -16.35
CA SER A 68 12.22 -4.24 -15.92
C SER A 68 11.66 -5.55 -16.43
N ASP A 69 11.74 -5.77 -17.74
CA ASP A 69 11.15 -6.94 -18.36
C ASP A 69 11.92 -8.22 -18.00
N ALA A 70 13.24 -8.11 -17.81
CA ALA A 70 14.07 -9.19 -17.30
C ALA A 70 13.66 -9.59 -15.86
N ALA A 71 13.51 -8.62 -14.94
CA ALA A 71 13.08 -8.90 -13.58
C ALA A 71 11.65 -9.51 -13.56
N ARG A 72 10.74 -8.98 -14.38
CA ARG A 72 9.38 -9.51 -14.56
C ARG A 72 9.41 -10.96 -15.02
N ALA A 73 10.22 -11.27 -16.03
CA ALA A 73 10.34 -12.62 -16.57
C ALA A 73 10.92 -13.59 -15.54
N ILE A 74 11.94 -13.20 -14.78
CA ILE A 74 12.53 -14.02 -13.70
C ILE A 74 11.49 -14.33 -12.62
N ALA A 75 10.81 -13.30 -12.10
CA ALA A 75 9.79 -13.47 -11.05
C ALA A 75 8.61 -14.32 -11.55
N ARG A 76 8.14 -14.06 -12.77
CA ARG A 76 7.03 -14.82 -13.37
C ARG A 76 7.43 -16.29 -13.61
N LYS A 77 8.68 -16.56 -13.98
CA LYS A 77 9.17 -17.93 -14.16
C LYS A 77 9.13 -18.69 -12.84
N ALA A 78 9.64 -18.10 -11.76
CA ALA A 78 9.59 -18.71 -10.43
C ALA A 78 8.14 -19.02 -10.00
N GLN A 79 7.20 -18.11 -10.26
CA GLN A 79 5.78 -18.32 -9.98
C GLN A 79 5.15 -19.44 -10.81
N ILE A 80 5.46 -19.53 -12.11
CA ILE A 80 4.93 -20.58 -12.98
C ILE A 80 5.48 -21.94 -12.56
N GLU A 81 6.78 -22.02 -12.25
CA GLU A 81 7.41 -23.24 -11.78
C GLU A 81 6.86 -23.71 -10.42
N MET A 82 6.50 -22.79 -9.53
CA MET A 82 5.76 -23.09 -8.29
C MET A 82 4.41 -23.73 -8.61
N ILE A 83 3.65 -23.17 -9.56
CA ILE A 83 2.35 -23.74 -9.97
C ILE A 83 2.52 -25.16 -10.55
N ILE A 84 3.57 -25.40 -11.33
CA ILE A 84 3.86 -26.71 -11.93
C ILE A 84 4.13 -27.78 -10.84
N GLN A 85 4.68 -27.40 -9.70
CA GLN A 85 5.11 -28.35 -8.65
C GLN A 85 4.10 -28.58 -7.53
N GLY A 86 2.93 -27.95 -7.58
CA GLY A 86 1.87 -28.14 -6.59
C GLY A 86 1.43 -26.85 -5.90
N GLY A 87 2.10 -25.72 -6.17
CA GLY A 87 1.62 -24.40 -5.78
C GLY A 87 1.88 -24.02 -4.33
N LEU A 88 2.82 -24.68 -3.65
CA LEU A 88 3.14 -24.35 -2.27
C LEU A 88 3.92 -23.00 -2.21
N PRO A 89 3.53 -22.04 -1.34
CA PRO A 89 4.17 -20.72 -1.29
C PRO A 89 5.68 -20.74 -1.01
N ASP A 90 6.16 -21.69 -0.23
CA ASP A 90 7.58 -21.90 0.11
C ASP A 90 8.42 -22.30 -1.12
N GLU A 91 7.84 -23.07 -2.05
CA GLU A 91 8.49 -23.41 -3.33
C GLU A 91 8.73 -22.16 -4.19
N GLY A 92 7.75 -21.25 -4.26
CA GLY A 92 7.90 -19.99 -5.00
C GLY A 92 9.05 -19.14 -4.46
N ILE A 93 9.09 -18.95 -3.15
CA ILE A 93 10.16 -18.24 -2.44
C ILE A 93 11.53 -18.88 -2.71
N SER A 94 11.64 -20.20 -2.55
CA SER A 94 12.88 -20.94 -2.80
C SER A 94 13.36 -20.80 -4.25
N ARG A 95 12.43 -20.87 -5.21
CA ARG A 95 12.73 -20.72 -6.64
C ARG A 95 13.23 -19.33 -7.01
N LEU A 96 12.54 -18.30 -6.52
CA LEU A 96 12.97 -16.92 -6.77
C LEU A 96 14.34 -16.66 -6.14
N SER A 97 14.55 -17.08 -4.89
CA SER A 97 15.85 -17.01 -4.21
C SER A 97 16.96 -17.72 -5.01
N HIS A 98 16.67 -18.90 -5.57
CA HIS A 98 17.62 -19.61 -6.42
C HIS A 98 17.89 -18.86 -7.74
N ALA A 99 16.85 -18.38 -8.42
CA ALA A 99 16.97 -17.66 -9.70
C ALA A 99 17.79 -16.37 -9.56
N MET A 100 17.68 -15.69 -8.41
CA MET A 100 18.46 -14.47 -8.12
C MET A 100 19.97 -14.70 -8.10
N LYS A 101 20.46 -15.92 -7.84
CA LYS A 101 21.91 -16.23 -7.86
C LYS A 101 22.55 -16.07 -9.23
N ALA A 102 21.77 -16.24 -10.30
CA ALA A 102 22.21 -16.09 -11.69
C ALA A 102 21.60 -14.86 -12.37
N ALA A 103 20.82 -14.05 -11.64
CA ALA A 103 20.15 -12.89 -12.21
C ALA A 103 21.15 -11.74 -12.46
N PRO A 104 20.95 -10.93 -13.52
CA PRO A 104 21.75 -9.73 -13.73
C PRO A 104 21.65 -8.78 -12.53
N PRO A 105 22.76 -8.18 -12.05
CA PRO A 105 22.76 -7.33 -10.85
C PRO A 105 21.73 -6.19 -10.90
N GLN A 106 21.44 -5.65 -12.08
CA GLN A 106 20.49 -4.56 -12.31
C GLN A 106 19.04 -4.96 -12.05
N THR A 107 18.72 -6.26 -12.09
CA THR A 107 17.39 -6.78 -11.77
C THR A 107 17.19 -7.01 -10.27
N LEU A 108 18.29 -7.11 -9.50
CA LEU A 108 18.25 -7.50 -8.10
C LEU A 108 17.39 -6.59 -7.22
N PRO A 109 17.40 -5.25 -7.34
CA PRO A 109 16.56 -4.40 -6.50
C PRO A 109 15.07 -4.78 -6.57
N ILE A 110 14.58 -5.03 -7.79
CA ILE A 110 13.19 -5.42 -8.03
C ILE A 110 12.94 -6.83 -7.50
N LEU A 111 13.82 -7.79 -7.81
CA LEU A 111 13.66 -9.17 -7.37
C LEU A 111 13.73 -9.31 -5.84
N GLN A 112 14.58 -8.52 -5.18
CA GLN A 112 14.68 -8.45 -3.72
C GLN A 112 13.39 -7.93 -3.10
N SER A 113 12.83 -6.84 -3.65
CA SER A 113 11.53 -6.33 -3.18
C SER A 113 10.40 -7.34 -3.41
N ILE A 114 10.35 -8.01 -4.57
CA ILE A 114 9.36 -9.07 -4.83
C ILE A 114 9.51 -10.23 -3.84
N LEU A 115 10.75 -10.69 -3.60
CA LEU A 115 11.02 -11.78 -2.67
C LEU A 115 10.64 -11.39 -1.24
N ALA A 116 10.95 -10.15 -0.82
CA ALA A 116 10.54 -9.61 0.47
C ALA A 116 9.00 -9.60 0.62
N SER A 117 8.27 -9.13 -0.40
CA SER A 117 6.81 -9.16 -0.41
C SER A 117 6.24 -10.58 -0.36
N TRP A 118 6.89 -11.56 -1.00
CA TRP A 118 6.46 -12.97 -0.92
C TRP A 118 6.67 -13.55 0.48
N HIS A 119 7.81 -13.25 1.12
CA HIS A 119 8.04 -13.61 2.51
C HIS A 119 7.06 -12.92 3.47
N ALA A 120 6.76 -11.63 3.26
CA ALA A 120 5.79 -10.89 4.05
C ALA A 120 4.38 -11.49 3.94
N ARG A 121 3.93 -11.83 2.73
CA ARG A 121 2.65 -12.53 2.53
C ARG A 121 2.63 -13.90 3.21
N TYR A 122 3.72 -14.67 3.10
CA TYR A 122 3.83 -15.94 3.81
C TYR A 122 3.74 -15.76 5.33
N PHE A 123 4.37 -14.72 5.88
CA PHE A 123 4.24 -14.36 7.29
C PHE A 123 2.78 -14.06 7.67
N GLU A 124 2.08 -13.20 6.90
CA GLU A 124 0.68 -12.86 7.17
C GLU A 124 -0.23 -14.10 7.14
N GLU A 125 -0.07 -14.97 6.15
CA GLU A 125 -0.85 -16.20 5.99
C GLU A 125 -0.55 -17.24 7.09
N ASN A 126 0.66 -17.24 7.68
CA ASN A 126 1.11 -18.27 8.63
C ASN A 126 1.42 -17.72 10.03
N ARG A 127 0.95 -16.51 10.37
CA ARG A 127 1.33 -15.78 11.59
C ARG A 127 1.18 -16.61 12.87
N TRP A 128 0.06 -17.28 13.06
CA TRP A 128 -0.21 -18.08 14.26
C TRP A 128 0.75 -19.28 14.40
N VAL A 129 1.03 -19.97 13.30
CA VAL A 129 1.96 -21.12 13.29
C VAL A 129 3.39 -20.67 13.59
N LEU A 130 3.79 -19.52 13.03
CA LEU A 130 5.13 -18.94 13.25
C LEU A 130 5.34 -18.48 14.69
N LEU A 131 4.32 -17.90 15.32
CA LEU A 131 4.35 -17.54 16.75
C LEU A 131 4.51 -18.79 17.61
N SER A 132 3.63 -19.78 17.47
CA SER A 132 3.70 -21.03 18.25
C SER A 132 5.03 -21.77 18.07
N ARG A 133 5.61 -21.76 16.87
CA ARG A 133 6.92 -22.39 16.61
C ARG A 133 8.07 -21.67 17.31
N SER A 134 8.01 -20.34 17.36
CA SER A 134 9.07 -19.52 17.96
C SER A 134 9.09 -19.69 19.49
N ASP A 135 7.91 -19.80 20.10
CA ASP A 135 7.76 -20.09 21.54
C ASP A 135 8.37 -21.46 21.92
N LEU A 136 8.42 -22.40 20.97
CA LEU A 136 9.03 -23.72 21.15
C LEU A 136 10.55 -23.73 20.93
N GLY A 137 11.18 -22.56 20.76
CA GLY A 137 12.64 -22.43 20.69
C GLY A 137 13.27 -22.82 19.35
N ALA A 138 12.48 -22.92 18.27
CA ALA A 138 13.04 -23.11 16.94
C ALA A 138 13.86 -21.87 16.55
N THR A 139 15.12 -22.04 16.13
CA THR A 139 15.98 -20.91 15.72
C THR A 139 16.37 -20.99 14.25
N GLU A 140 16.76 -22.16 13.73
CA GLU A 140 17.36 -22.26 12.39
C GLU A 140 17.08 -23.58 11.64
N GLY A 141 15.88 -23.73 11.07
CA GLY A 141 15.64 -24.81 10.09
C GLY A 141 16.25 -24.54 8.70
N PRO A 142 16.51 -25.57 7.88
CA PRO A 142 17.10 -25.40 6.54
C PRO A 142 16.12 -24.78 5.52
N ASP A 143 14.82 -24.89 5.77
CA ASP A 143 13.74 -24.42 4.89
C ASP A 143 12.78 -23.47 5.63
N LEU A 144 11.89 -22.82 4.87
CA LEU A 144 10.92 -21.85 5.41
C LEU A 144 9.99 -22.48 6.48
N ASN A 145 9.73 -23.78 6.38
CA ASN A 145 8.95 -24.56 7.33
C ASN A 145 9.68 -24.83 8.65
N GLY A 146 10.99 -24.56 8.72
CA GLY A 146 11.76 -24.59 9.96
C GLY A 146 12.24 -23.21 10.43
N TRP A 147 11.87 -22.13 9.73
CA TRP A 147 12.25 -20.77 10.17
C TRP A 147 11.42 -20.31 11.36
N SER A 148 12.09 -19.62 12.28
CA SER A 148 11.47 -18.88 13.38
C SER A 148 10.92 -17.55 12.89
N LEU A 149 9.99 -16.97 13.64
CA LEU A 149 9.45 -15.65 13.33
C LEU A 149 10.56 -14.58 13.30
N PRO A 150 11.48 -14.47 14.29
CA PRO A 150 12.57 -13.50 14.23
C PRO A 150 13.51 -13.69 13.04
N ARG A 151 13.75 -14.93 12.59
CA ARG A 151 14.56 -15.18 11.39
C ARG A 151 13.85 -14.70 10.13
N LEU A 152 12.57 -15.04 9.96
CA LEU A 152 11.78 -14.63 8.79
C LEU A 152 11.72 -13.10 8.68
N LEU A 153 11.48 -12.40 9.80
CA LEU A 153 11.42 -10.95 9.82
C LEU A 153 12.78 -10.30 9.49
N ARG A 154 13.89 -10.85 9.99
CA ARG A 154 15.24 -10.40 9.59
C ARG A 154 15.52 -10.60 8.10
N GLU A 155 15.04 -11.70 7.51
CA GLU A 155 15.18 -11.94 6.07
C GLU A 155 14.39 -10.89 5.27
N ILE A 156 13.15 -10.60 5.68
CA ILE A 156 12.32 -9.58 5.02
C ILE A 156 12.98 -8.20 5.13
N ASP A 157 13.44 -7.80 6.32
CA ASP A 157 14.16 -6.53 6.53
C ASP A 157 15.40 -6.45 5.62
N SER A 158 16.24 -7.49 5.64
CA SER A 158 17.45 -7.59 4.82
C SER A 158 17.16 -7.42 3.33
N LEU A 159 16.11 -8.08 2.81
CA LEU A 159 15.72 -8.00 1.41
C LEU A 159 15.21 -6.60 1.03
N PHE A 160 14.37 -5.98 1.87
CA PHE A 160 13.92 -4.60 1.61
C PHE A 160 15.07 -3.60 1.67
N GLN A 161 15.95 -3.70 2.67
CA GLN A 161 17.14 -2.84 2.76
C GLN A 161 18.06 -3.04 1.54
N ALA A 162 18.31 -4.29 1.13
CA ALA A 162 19.11 -4.60 -0.04
C ALA A 162 18.51 -3.97 -1.31
N SER A 163 17.17 -4.02 -1.45
CA SER A 163 16.46 -3.45 -2.60
C SER A 163 16.66 -1.93 -2.77
N LEU A 164 17.07 -1.22 -1.72
CA LEU A 164 17.22 0.23 -1.70
C LEU A 164 18.69 0.71 -1.68
N THR A 165 19.66 -0.21 -1.65
CA THR A 165 21.10 0.11 -1.47
C THR A 165 21.64 1.11 -2.50
N ASN A 166 21.26 0.97 -3.77
CA ASN A 166 21.76 1.81 -4.86
C ASN A 166 20.87 3.04 -5.13
N ALA A 167 20.54 3.79 -4.06
CA ALA A 167 19.56 4.89 -4.10
C ALA A 167 19.76 5.84 -5.29
N THR A 168 20.98 6.33 -5.54
CA THR A 168 21.27 7.25 -6.65
C THR A 168 20.90 6.68 -8.03
N THR A 169 21.13 5.38 -8.25
CA THR A 169 20.76 4.73 -9.52
C THR A 169 19.25 4.57 -9.62
N LEU A 170 18.61 4.15 -8.53
CA LEU A 170 17.16 3.92 -8.48
C LEU A 170 16.37 5.22 -8.66
N GLN A 171 16.86 6.33 -8.08
CA GLN A 171 16.31 7.67 -8.22
C GLN A 171 16.43 8.23 -9.64
N ALA A 172 17.39 7.74 -10.43
CA ALA A 172 17.55 8.14 -11.83
C ALA A 172 16.67 7.33 -12.81
N LEU A 173 15.99 6.28 -12.34
CA LEU A 173 15.18 5.39 -13.17
C LEU A 173 13.69 5.78 -13.09
N PRO A 174 13.10 6.33 -14.16
CA PRO A 174 11.68 6.69 -14.17
C PRO A 174 10.79 5.46 -14.02
N ILE A 175 9.76 5.56 -13.17
CA ILE A 175 8.84 4.44 -12.91
C ILE A 175 8.11 3.98 -14.19
N ALA A 176 7.87 4.89 -15.12
CA ALA A 176 7.18 4.62 -16.39
C ALA A 176 7.88 3.53 -17.23
N ARG A 177 9.19 3.31 -17.02
CA ARG A 177 9.94 2.20 -17.66
C ARG A 177 9.54 0.83 -17.11
N PHE A 178 8.81 0.77 -16.00
CA PHE A 178 8.44 -0.43 -15.27
C PHE A 178 6.93 -0.74 -15.31
N ASN A 179 6.14 -0.02 -16.11
CA ASN A 179 4.67 -0.19 -16.22
C ASN A 179 4.22 -1.62 -16.57
N GLY A 180 5.08 -2.43 -17.19
CA GLY A 180 4.77 -3.84 -17.45
C GLY A 180 4.81 -4.73 -16.20
N LEU A 181 5.57 -4.35 -15.17
CA LEU A 181 5.75 -5.11 -13.93
C LEU A 181 4.74 -4.67 -12.85
N LEU A 182 4.33 -3.41 -12.88
CA LEU A 182 3.40 -2.82 -11.93
C LEU A 182 1.96 -3.09 -12.40
N THR A 183 1.15 -3.76 -11.58
CA THR A 183 -0.30 -3.76 -11.81
C THR A 183 -0.77 -2.30 -11.70
N THR A 184 -1.44 -1.80 -12.74
CA THR A 184 -1.83 -0.39 -12.95
C THR A 184 -2.90 0.12 -11.98
N ASN A 185 -2.89 -0.32 -10.73
CA ASN A 185 -3.85 0.07 -9.74
C ASN A 185 -3.20 1.03 -8.73
N ILE A 186 -3.60 2.30 -8.91
CA ILE A 186 -3.99 3.26 -7.85
C ILE A 186 -3.02 4.42 -7.58
N THR A 187 -1.75 4.38 -7.98
CA THR A 187 -0.85 5.52 -7.72
C THR A 187 -0.37 6.17 -9.01
N SER A 188 -0.60 7.48 -9.16
CA SER A 188 -0.14 8.26 -10.31
C SER A 188 1.39 8.26 -10.38
N ASP A 189 1.97 8.12 -11.58
CA ASP A 189 3.42 8.28 -11.82
C ASP A 189 3.95 9.61 -11.22
N ALA A 190 3.13 10.66 -11.14
CA ALA A 190 3.52 11.93 -10.51
C ALA A 190 3.76 11.82 -8.99
N MET A 191 3.11 10.87 -8.31
CA MET A 191 3.27 10.62 -6.87
C MET A 191 4.41 9.62 -6.55
N VAL A 192 4.81 8.83 -7.55
CA VAL A 192 5.84 7.77 -7.46
C VAL A 192 6.73 7.81 -8.71
N PRO A 193 7.47 8.90 -8.95
CA PRO A 193 8.09 9.15 -10.26
C PRO A 193 9.25 8.20 -10.60
N THR A 194 9.88 7.56 -9.62
CA THR A 194 11.06 6.73 -9.82
C THR A 194 10.92 5.33 -9.26
N LEU A 195 11.80 4.42 -9.70
CA LEU A 195 11.90 3.09 -9.14
C LEU A 195 12.24 3.13 -7.64
N TYR A 196 13.04 4.11 -7.19
CA TYR A 196 13.32 4.29 -5.76
C TYR A 196 12.03 4.52 -4.96
N ASP A 197 11.15 5.40 -5.46
CA ASP A 197 9.89 5.72 -4.79
C ASP A 197 8.99 4.51 -4.66
N PHE A 198 8.90 3.72 -5.72
CA PHE A 198 8.11 2.49 -5.72
C PHE A 198 8.63 1.48 -4.70
N LEU A 199 9.94 1.17 -4.74
CA LEU A 199 10.55 0.19 -3.84
C LEU A 199 10.47 0.65 -2.37
N ALA A 200 10.69 1.94 -2.10
CA ALA A 200 10.59 2.50 -0.77
C ALA A 200 9.15 2.43 -0.24
N ARG A 201 8.14 2.66 -1.09
CA ARG A 201 6.73 2.51 -0.72
C ARG A 201 6.32 1.05 -0.48
N GLN A 202 6.89 0.09 -1.23
CA GLN A 202 6.70 -1.34 -0.93
C GLN A 202 7.26 -1.69 0.45
N ALA A 203 8.47 -1.22 0.77
CA ALA A 203 9.07 -1.42 2.08
C ALA A 203 8.24 -0.75 3.20
N LEU A 204 7.79 0.50 3.00
CA LEU A 204 6.87 1.20 3.92
C LEU A 204 5.59 0.38 4.15
N GLY A 205 5.01 -0.20 3.10
CA GLY A 205 3.81 -1.03 3.21
C GLY A 205 3.99 -2.18 4.21
N PHE A 206 5.15 -2.84 4.21
CA PHE A 206 5.47 -3.88 5.18
C PHE A 206 5.75 -3.33 6.59
N TYR A 207 6.59 -2.30 6.71
CA TYR A 207 6.98 -1.80 8.03
C TYR A 207 5.83 -1.12 8.79
N LYS A 208 4.81 -0.58 8.10
CA LYS A 208 3.64 0.05 8.71
C LYS A 208 2.60 -0.91 9.25
N THR A 209 2.40 -2.03 8.55
CA THR A 209 1.29 -2.96 8.84
C THR A 209 1.56 -3.86 10.01
N THR A 210 2.80 -3.89 10.52
CA THR A 210 3.22 -4.96 11.38
C THR A 210 3.59 -4.52 12.80
N ASP A 211 2.63 -4.68 13.69
CA ASP A 211 2.93 -5.12 15.05
C ASP A 211 3.30 -6.61 14.97
N TRP A 212 4.59 -6.90 14.94
CA TRP A 212 5.12 -8.26 14.80
C TRP A 212 4.66 -9.21 15.91
N GLY A 213 4.02 -8.71 16.98
CA GLY A 213 3.60 -9.51 18.13
C GLY A 213 4.78 -10.19 18.82
N LEU A 214 6.01 -9.81 18.45
CA LEU A 214 7.21 -10.15 19.18
C LEU A 214 7.20 -9.29 20.45
N PRO A 215 7.49 -9.86 21.62
CA PRO A 215 7.81 -9.03 22.76
C PRO A 215 8.98 -8.11 22.35
N PRO A 216 9.06 -6.89 22.92
CA PRO A 216 10.26 -6.07 22.78
C PRO A 216 11.47 -6.95 23.07
N ALA A 217 12.55 -6.80 22.29
CA ALA A 217 13.79 -7.49 22.62
C ALA A 217 14.12 -7.19 24.09
N GLU A 218 14.72 -8.14 24.82
CA GLU A 218 15.05 -7.93 26.24
C GLU A 218 15.88 -6.64 26.47
N ASP A 219 16.60 -6.20 25.43
CA ASP A 219 17.42 -4.98 25.38
C ASP A 219 16.77 -3.77 24.66
N ASP A 220 15.49 -3.83 24.27
CA ASP A 220 14.75 -2.72 23.62
C ASP A 220 13.64 -2.19 24.55
N PRO A 221 13.99 -1.39 25.58
CA PRO A 221 13.03 -0.85 26.52
C PRO A 221 12.07 0.13 25.83
N MET A 222 10.79 0.09 26.24
CA MET A 222 9.79 1.06 25.80
C MET A 222 10.31 2.49 25.99
N PRO A 223 10.24 3.37 24.95
CA PRO A 223 10.69 4.74 25.09
C PRO A 223 9.95 5.49 26.21
N GLU A 224 10.65 6.38 26.89
CA GLU A 224 10.05 7.20 27.94
C GLU A 224 9.06 8.23 27.37
N ALA A 225 8.11 8.70 28.19
CA ALA A 225 7.09 9.67 27.75
C ALA A 225 7.69 10.94 27.11
N ALA A 226 8.84 11.40 27.59
CA ALA A 226 9.55 12.56 27.02
C ALA A 226 10.13 12.25 25.63
N GLU A 227 10.63 11.03 25.40
CA GLU A 227 11.12 10.57 24.09
C GLU A 227 9.95 10.45 23.10
N LEU A 228 8.82 9.88 23.53
CA LEU A 228 7.60 9.77 22.72
C LEU A 228 7.06 11.16 22.32
N GLN A 229 7.03 12.11 23.25
CA GLN A 229 6.59 13.48 22.97
C GLN A 229 7.55 14.22 22.02
N ALA A 230 8.86 13.97 22.13
CA ALA A 230 9.85 14.52 21.20
C ALA A 230 9.70 13.90 19.80
N ALA A 231 9.49 12.58 19.73
CA ALA A 231 9.21 11.86 18.50
C ALA A 231 7.96 12.42 17.79
N LEU A 232 6.87 12.61 18.53
CA LEU A 232 5.62 13.17 18.03
C LEU A 232 5.83 14.55 17.38
N ARG A 233 6.59 15.42 18.05
CA ARG A 233 6.93 16.77 17.55
C ARG A 233 7.67 16.69 16.21
N ILE A 234 8.59 15.76 16.05
CA ILE A 234 9.39 15.58 14.83
C ILE A 234 8.53 14.98 13.71
N LEU A 235 7.73 13.95 14.02
CA LEU A 235 6.86 13.26 13.07
C LEU A 235 5.77 14.17 12.49
N PHE A 236 5.34 15.21 13.21
CA PHE A 236 4.38 16.20 12.72
C PHE A 236 5.02 17.55 12.33
N ALA A 237 6.36 17.61 12.23
CA ALA A 237 7.06 18.83 11.81
C ALA A 237 6.98 19.08 10.29
N SER A 238 7.46 20.26 9.86
CA SER A 238 7.63 20.56 8.42
C SER A 238 8.68 19.64 7.78
N SER A 239 8.66 19.54 6.45
CA SER A 239 9.61 18.74 5.68
C SER A 239 11.06 19.04 6.05
N GLU A 240 11.41 20.32 6.14
CA GLU A 240 12.76 20.80 6.44
C GLU A 240 13.20 20.41 7.86
N VAL A 241 12.31 20.58 8.84
CA VAL A 241 12.60 20.21 10.23
C VAL A 241 12.72 18.69 10.37
N PHE A 242 11.82 17.93 9.73
CA PHE A 242 11.79 16.47 9.78
C PHE A 242 13.07 15.82 9.23
N ILE A 243 13.66 16.37 8.16
CA ILE A 243 14.91 15.86 7.58
C ILE A 243 16.18 16.41 8.25
N ALA A 244 16.09 17.54 8.97
CA ALA A 244 17.23 18.20 9.60
C ALA A 244 17.48 17.70 11.03
N GLU A 245 16.43 17.42 11.79
CA GLU A 245 16.58 16.87 13.14
C GLU A 245 17.12 15.42 13.04
N SER A 246 18.36 15.23 13.49
CA SER A 246 19.17 14.01 13.32
C SER A 246 19.20 13.01 14.50
N PRO A 247 18.32 13.00 15.52
CA PRO A 247 18.30 11.84 16.41
C PRO A 247 17.61 10.66 15.71
N THR A 248 18.13 9.46 15.97
CA THR A 248 17.36 8.22 15.88
C THR A 248 16.12 8.41 16.72
N ILE A 249 14.94 8.33 16.09
CA ILE A 249 13.67 8.47 16.81
C ILE A 249 13.33 7.07 17.28
N ARG A 250 13.51 6.80 18.57
CA ARG A 250 13.00 5.56 19.17
C ARG A 250 11.49 5.63 19.25
N LEU A 251 10.83 4.61 18.72
CA LEU A 251 9.39 4.49 18.67
C LEU A 251 8.97 3.13 19.25
N PRO A 252 7.77 3.02 19.83
CA PRO A 252 7.18 1.71 20.12
C PRO A 252 7.18 0.85 18.86
N GLY A 253 7.38 -0.46 18.97
CA GLY A 253 7.52 -1.35 17.80
C GLY A 253 8.95 -1.47 17.25
N GLY A 254 9.92 -0.74 17.81
CA GLY A 254 11.35 -0.93 17.56
C GLY A 254 11.75 -0.67 16.11
N ILE A 255 12.53 -1.58 15.53
CA ILE A 255 13.19 -1.41 14.23
C ILE A 255 12.23 -1.08 13.08
N THR A 256 10.98 -1.57 13.07
CA THR A 256 10.03 -1.30 11.98
C THR A 256 9.68 0.16 11.84
N ASN A 257 9.33 0.80 12.95
CA ASN A 257 8.98 2.21 12.98
C ASN A 257 10.20 3.09 12.75
N GLU A 258 11.39 2.66 13.19
CA GLU A 258 12.65 3.31 12.83
C GLU A 258 12.91 3.25 11.31
N ARG A 259 12.69 2.09 10.66
CA ARG A 259 12.77 1.97 9.19
C ARG A 259 11.78 2.89 8.49
N CYS A 260 10.55 3.01 8.99
CA CYS A 260 9.57 3.95 8.45
C CYS A 260 10.11 5.39 8.47
N VAL A 261 10.66 5.84 9.61
CA VAL A 261 11.25 7.18 9.74
C VAL A 261 12.39 7.39 8.74
N GLU A 262 13.30 6.42 8.62
CA GLU A 262 14.43 6.49 7.69
C GLU A 262 13.96 6.61 6.23
N LEU A 263 13.00 5.77 5.83
CA LEU A 263 12.44 5.77 4.48
C LEU A 263 11.74 7.10 4.19
N TYR A 264 10.91 7.60 5.10
CA TYR A 264 10.26 8.91 4.93
C TYR A 264 11.27 10.05 4.84
N ARG A 265 12.32 10.04 5.67
CA ARG A 265 13.37 11.07 5.61
C ARG A 265 14.10 11.04 4.26
N ASN A 266 14.41 9.85 3.74
CA ASN A 266 15.09 9.70 2.47
C ASN A 266 14.21 10.14 1.29
N LEU A 267 12.93 9.74 1.28
CA LEU A 267 11.96 10.17 0.29
C LEU A 267 11.70 11.68 0.34
N THR A 268 11.53 12.24 1.54
CA THR A 268 11.33 13.69 1.75
C THR A 268 12.55 14.46 1.25
N ARG A 269 13.76 14.01 1.58
CA ARG A 269 15.01 14.64 1.13
C ARG A 269 15.16 14.58 -0.39
N PHE A 270 14.76 13.47 -1.00
CA PHE A 270 14.82 13.28 -2.45
C PHE A 270 13.92 14.27 -3.20
N HIS A 271 12.68 14.45 -2.74
CA HIS A 271 11.68 15.29 -3.42
C HIS A 271 11.53 16.71 -2.87
N LEU A 272 12.35 17.13 -1.90
CA LEU A 272 12.21 18.42 -1.21
C LEU A 272 12.18 19.62 -2.18
N ASN A 273 13.01 19.53 -3.22
CA ASN A 273 13.27 20.62 -4.17
C ASN A 273 12.73 20.35 -5.58
N ASP A 274 11.82 19.37 -5.72
CA ASP A 274 11.21 19.07 -7.00
C ASP A 274 10.38 20.26 -7.51
N ALA A 275 10.44 20.48 -8.83
CA ALA A 275 9.64 21.53 -9.47
C ALA A 275 8.13 21.24 -9.34
N ASP A 276 7.74 19.97 -9.44
CA ASP A 276 6.39 19.48 -9.15
C ASP A 276 6.39 18.84 -7.75
N PRO A 277 5.67 19.43 -6.76
CA PRO A 277 5.66 18.93 -5.40
C PRO A 277 4.75 17.71 -5.19
N THR A 278 4.18 17.11 -6.24
CA THR A 278 3.22 16.00 -6.14
C THR A 278 3.77 14.80 -5.37
N ALA A 279 5.00 14.36 -5.69
CA ALA A 279 5.64 13.24 -5.00
C ALA A 279 5.85 13.55 -3.51
N LEU A 280 6.43 14.72 -3.20
CA LEU A 280 6.62 15.19 -1.83
C LEU A 280 5.30 15.29 -1.07
N ALA A 281 4.25 15.84 -1.69
CA ALA A 281 2.93 15.93 -1.06
C ALA A 281 2.37 14.55 -0.70
N ALA A 282 2.50 13.56 -1.58
CA ALA A 282 2.06 12.20 -1.31
C ALA A 282 2.89 11.51 -0.21
N ILE A 283 4.20 11.78 -0.13
CA ILE A 283 5.08 11.28 0.94
C ILE A 283 4.68 11.89 2.29
N GLU A 284 4.43 13.20 2.30
CA GLU A 284 4.09 13.94 3.52
C GLU A 284 2.72 13.55 4.05
N LEU A 285 1.71 13.44 3.20
CA LEU A 285 0.39 12.97 3.61
C LEU A 285 0.48 11.58 4.24
N ASP A 286 1.18 10.66 3.57
CA ASP A 286 1.39 9.29 4.02
C ASP A 286 2.14 9.22 5.37
N ARG A 287 3.18 10.05 5.54
CA ARG A 287 3.94 10.21 6.79
C ARG A 287 3.05 10.69 7.94
N LEU A 288 2.30 11.76 7.73
CA LEU A 288 1.45 12.35 8.77
C LEU A 288 0.31 11.40 9.17
N THR A 289 -0.31 10.73 8.19
CA THR A 289 -1.34 9.73 8.46
C THR A 289 -0.75 8.56 9.24
N TRP A 290 0.39 8.00 8.84
CA TRP A 290 1.07 6.94 9.60
C TRP A 290 1.47 7.40 11.02
N ALA A 291 2.03 8.60 11.17
CA ALA A 291 2.38 9.11 12.50
C ALA A 291 1.17 9.21 13.43
N SER A 292 -0.02 9.49 12.88
CA SER A 292 -1.27 9.54 13.65
C SER A 292 -1.78 8.19 14.13
N THR A 293 -1.34 7.09 13.50
CA THR A 293 -1.70 5.73 13.93
C THR A 293 -0.79 5.20 15.03
N LEU A 294 0.31 5.88 15.33
CA LEU A 294 1.22 5.49 16.40
C LEU A 294 0.65 5.89 17.77
N ASP A 295 0.65 4.98 18.73
CA ASP A 295 0.28 5.27 20.11
C ASP A 295 1.43 5.97 20.85
N LEU A 296 1.59 7.27 20.59
CA LEU A 296 2.64 8.12 21.16
C LEU A 296 2.10 9.06 22.26
N GLY A 297 0.84 8.86 22.69
CA GLY A 297 0.18 9.67 23.73
C GLY A 297 -0.97 10.56 23.21
N ARG A 298 -1.64 11.25 24.15
CA ARG A 298 -2.94 11.92 23.94
C ARG A 298 -2.94 13.12 22.97
N SER A 299 -1.79 13.69 22.65
CA SER A 299 -1.64 14.90 21.81
C SER A 299 -1.59 14.62 20.30
N SER A 300 -1.42 13.36 19.88
CA SER A 300 -1.17 12.98 18.48
C SER A 300 -2.24 13.46 17.51
N VAL A 301 -3.49 13.43 17.95
CA VAL A 301 -4.64 13.75 17.12
C VAL A 301 -4.72 15.26 16.79
N SER A 302 -4.49 16.12 17.79
CA SER A 302 -4.46 17.59 17.57
C SER A 302 -3.23 18.01 16.76
N ASP A 303 -2.08 17.35 16.97
CA ASP A 303 -0.86 17.63 16.20
C ASP A 303 -0.98 17.19 14.74
N HIS A 304 -1.65 16.07 14.49
CA HIS A 304 -1.98 15.62 13.14
C HIS A 304 -2.84 16.64 12.39
N ALA A 305 -3.96 17.07 12.99
CA ALA A 305 -4.85 18.06 12.38
C ALA A 305 -4.13 19.40 12.09
N ARG A 306 -3.29 19.85 13.04
CA ARG A 306 -2.45 21.04 12.86
C ARG A 306 -1.49 20.87 11.69
N ALA A 307 -0.74 19.78 11.64
CA ALA A 307 0.25 19.52 10.59
C ALA A 307 -0.41 19.42 9.20
N LEU A 308 -1.52 18.69 9.06
CA LEU A 308 -2.27 18.62 7.80
C LEU A 308 -2.67 20.01 7.29
N ARG A 309 -3.20 20.86 8.18
CA ARG A 309 -3.57 22.23 7.86
C ARG A 309 -2.37 23.06 7.41
N GLU A 310 -1.25 22.98 8.13
CA GLU A 310 -0.01 23.71 7.78
C GLU A 310 0.50 23.30 6.39
N PHE A 311 0.53 22.00 6.09
CA PHE A 311 0.94 21.50 4.77
C PHE A 311 -0.01 21.95 3.65
N ALA A 312 -1.33 21.87 3.87
CA ALA A 312 -2.33 22.34 2.91
C ALA A 312 -2.21 23.85 2.62
N LEU A 313 -1.84 24.65 3.63
CA LEU A 313 -1.67 26.10 3.51
C LEU A 313 -0.33 26.51 2.89
N ARG A 314 0.71 25.67 2.98
CA ARG A 314 2.02 25.95 2.39
C ARG A 314 1.99 25.98 0.85
N ARG A 315 1.07 25.21 0.24
CA ARG A 315 0.88 25.14 -1.22
C ARG A 315 -0.57 25.37 -1.60
N PRO A 316 -1.13 26.57 -1.38
CA PRO A 316 -2.57 26.81 -1.42
C PRO A 316 -3.18 26.77 -2.84
N THR A 317 -2.36 26.69 -3.88
CA THR A 317 -2.78 26.63 -5.29
C THR A 317 -2.52 25.28 -5.94
N HIS A 318 -1.79 24.38 -5.27
CA HIS A 318 -1.42 23.09 -5.85
C HIS A 318 -2.52 22.04 -5.61
N PRO A 319 -2.94 21.25 -6.61
CA PRO A 319 -4.03 20.28 -6.46
C PRO A 319 -3.81 19.25 -5.34
N SER A 320 -2.55 18.89 -5.05
CA SER A 320 -2.22 17.93 -3.97
C SER A 320 -2.64 18.41 -2.58
N SER A 321 -2.86 19.70 -2.38
CA SER A 321 -3.35 20.24 -1.11
C SER A 321 -4.79 19.83 -0.82
N ALA A 322 -5.55 19.38 -1.83
CA ALA A 322 -6.92 18.90 -1.64
C ALA A 322 -6.97 17.65 -0.74
N ASP A 323 -6.03 16.71 -0.93
CA ASP A 323 -5.98 15.48 -0.13
C ASP A 323 -5.67 15.80 1.34
N PHE A 324 -4.81 16.79 1.64
CA PHE A 324 -4.57 17.24 3.01
C PHE A 324 -5.83 17.84 3.66
N TRP A 325 -6.63 18.61 2.92
CA TRP A 325 -7.89 19.15 3.45
C TRP A 325 -8.93 18.05 3.69
N LEU A 326 -9.01 17.06 2.80
CA LEU A 326 -9.89 15.90 2.99
C LEU A 326 -9.49 15.12 4.24
N THR A 327 -8.22 14.71 4.35
CA THR A 327 -7.72 13.97 5.52
C THR A 327 -7.88 14.79 6.80
N LEU A 328 -7.74 16.12 6.75
CA LEU A 328 -8.02 17.00 7.88
C LEU A 328 -9.50 16.96 8.28
N ALA A 329 -10.42 17.05 7.30
CA ALA A 329 -11.84 16.99 7.55
C ALA A 329 -12.26 15.64 8.16
N GLU A 330 -11.73 14.53 7.66
CA GLU A 330 -11.96 13.19 8.19
C GLU A 330 -11.42 13.05 9.62
N ALA A 331 -10.19 13.52 9.86
CA ALA A 331 -9.60 13.51 11.19
C ALA A 331 -10.40 14.34 12.20
N LEU A 332 -10.89 15.51 11.82
CA LEU A 332 -11.74 16.36 12.68
C LEU A 332 -13.12 15.71 12.93
N ASN A 333 -13.71 15.09 11.91
CA ASN A 333 -14.98 14.39 12.07
C ASN A 333 -14.87 13.21 13.04
N SER A 334 -13.79 12.43 12.96
CA SER A 334 -13.51 11.33 13.89
C SER A 334 -13.31 11.78 15.34
N GLN A 335 -13.01 13.06 15.56
CA GLN A 335 -12.85 13.70 16.87
C GLN A 335 -14.14 14.32 17.40
N ASP A 336 -15.28 14.08 16.75
CA ASP A 336 -16.55 14.72 17.08
C ASP A 336 -16.47 16.26 17.00
N GLN A 337 -15.72 16.77 16.01
CA GLN A 337 -15.62 18.20 15.65
C GLN A 337 -16.26 18.45 14.27
N PRO A 338 -17.60 18.27 14.14
CA PRO A 338 -18.27 18.27 12.85
C PRO A 338 -18.24 19.64 12.15
N LEU A 339 -18.25 20.74 12.90
CA LEU A 339 -18.19 22.09 12.33
C LEU A 339 -16.81 22.38 11.72
N GLU A 340 -15.73 22.00 12.40
CA GLU A 340 -14.36 22.13 11.92
C GLU A 340 -14.12 21.20 10.73
N ALA A 341 -14.65 19.98 10.77
CA ALA A 341 -14.63 19.04 9.65
C ALA A 341 -15.33 19.62 8.42
N TRP A 342 -16.54 20.17 8.61
CA TRP A 342 -17.31 20.83 7.55
C TRP A 342 -16.52 21.99 6.94
N ASN A 343 -15.91 22.86 7.77
CA ASN A 343 -15.10 23.98 7.30
C ASN A 343 -13.88 23.52 6.48
N ALA A 344 -13.20 22.46 6.91
CA ALA A 344 -12.06 21.88 6.18
C ALA A 344 -12.50 21.28 4.83
N ALA A 345 -13.61 20.55 4.80
CA ALA A 345 -14.17 19.97 3.58
C ALA A 345 -14.58 21.06 2.57
N GLN A 346 -15.19 22.15 3.05
CA GLN A 346 -15.56 23.31 2.24
C GLN A 346 -14.34 24.03 1.65
N GLU A 347 -13.24 24.14 2.39
CA GLU A 347 -11.99 24.70 1.85
C GLU A 347 -11.44 23.84 0.69
N ALA A 348 -11.51 22.50 0.81
CA ALA A 348 -11.12 21.60 -0.28
C ALA A 348 -11.98 21.82 -1.53
N MET A 349 -13.31 21.82 -1.36
CA MET A 349 -14.29 21.98 -2.43
C MET A 349 -14.15 23.33 -3.14
N ARG A 350 -13.93 24.40 -2.38
CA ARG A 350 -13.83 25.77 -2.91
C ARG A 350 -12.54 26.00 -3.67
N ARG A 351 -11.41 25.53 -3.14
CA ARG A 351 -10.08 25.79 -3.73
C ARG A 351 -9.71 24.79 -4.82
N TYR A 352 -10.17 23.55 -4.73
CA TYR A 352 -9.75 22.45 -5.60
C TYR A 352 -10.94 21.69 -6.21
N PRO A 353 -11.94 22.35 -6.82
CA PRO A 353 -13.21 21.74 -7.22
C PRO A 353 -13.11 20.61 -8.26
N ARG A 354 -11.94 20.39 -8.86
CA ARG A 354 -11.69 19.38 -9.90
C ARG A 354 -10.90 18.15 -9.42
N THR A 355 -10.60 18.05 -8.12
CA THR A 355 -9.87 16.91 -7.56
C THR A 355 -10.82 15.82 -7.06
N PRO A 356 -10.40 14.54 -7.04
CA PRO A 356 -11.16 13.48 -6.39
C PRO A 356 -11.45 13.79 -4.91
N ALA A 357 -10.48 14.36 -4.19
CA ALA A 357 -10.66 14.75 -2.80
C ALA A 357 -11.81 15.74 -2.59
N ALA A 358 -11.99 16.70 -3.51
CA ALA A 358 -13.13 17.62 -3.44
C ALA A 358 -14.48 16.90 -3.65
N GLU A 359 -14.52 15.85 -4.47
CA GLU A 359 -15.72 15.03 -4.64
C GLU A 359 -16.03 14.24 -3.36
N THR A 360 -15.02 13.63 -2.73
CA THR A 360 -15.18 12.98 -1.42
C THR A 360 -15.65 13.96 -0.35
N CYS A 361 -15.10 15.19 -0.32
CA CYS A 361 -15.55 16.24 0.60
C CYS A 361 -17.02 16.62 0.40
N LYS A 362 -17.56 16.59 -0.83
CA LYS A 362 -19.00 16.82 -1.04
C LYS A 362 -19.85 15.75 -0.37
N VAL A 363 -19.43 14.49 -0.46
CA VAL A 363 -20.10 13.37 0.22
C VAL A 363 -20.06 13.57 1.72
N LEU A 364 -18.89 13.93 2.27
CA LEU A 364 -18.73 14.21 3.70
C LEU A 364 -19.63 15.38 4.16
N VAL A 365 -19.64 16.50 3.43
CA VAL A 365 -20.52 17.64 3.74
C VAL A 365 -21.99 17.21 3.75
N HIS A 366 -22.44 16.46 2.75
CA HIS A 366 -23.80 15.95 2.71
C HIS A 366 -24.11 15.06 3.93
N GLN A 367 -23.18 14.20 4.36
CA GLN A 367 -23.34 13.37 5.57
C GLN A 367 -23.39 14.21 6.86
N LEU A 368 -22.55 15.24 6.96
CA LEU A 368 -22.50 16.14 8.11
C LEU A 368 -23.78 16.98 8.21
N GLU A 369 -24.33 17.42 7.07
CA GLU A 369 -25.56 18.21 6.98
C GLU A 369 -26.84 17.37 7.04
N HIS A 370 -26.76 16.06 6.78
CA HIS A 370 -27.94 15.19 6.73
C HIS A 370 -28.70 15.22 8.08
N PRO A 371 -29.99 15.62 8.08
CA PRO A 371 -30.80 15.56 9.28
C PRO A 371 -30.98 14.10 9.72
N SER A 372 -30.82 13.82 11.00
CA SER A 372 -31.08 12.49 11.56
C SER A 372 -31.80 12.59 12.90
N LEU A 373 -32.65 11.61 13.15
CA LEU A 373 -33.33 11.39 14.42
C LEU A 373 -33.34 9.89 14.70
N GLU A 374 -32.75 9.50 15.81
CA GLU A 374 -32.78 8.15 16.36
C GLU A 374 -33.48 8.20 17.71
N ILE A 375 -34.46 7.32 17.91
CA ILE A 375 -35.23 7.23 19.14
C ILE A 375 -34.97 5.85 19.72
N PHE A 376 -34.46 5.82 20.95
CA PHE A 376 -34.22 4.60 21.72
C PHE A 376 -35.22 4.53 22.87
N SER A 377 -35.83 3.38 23.05
CA SER A 377 -36.65 3.09 24.23
C SER A 377 -36.82 1.58 24.41
N GLU A 378 -37.29 1.20 25.59
CA GLU A 378 -37.73 -0.17 25.84
C GLU A 378 -38.98 -0.49 25.00
N GLN A 379 -39.10 -1.74 24.54
CA GLN A 379 -40.26 -2.16 23.76
C GLN A 379 -41.49 -2.46 24.63
N ILE A 380 -41.28 -2.73 25.92
CA ILE A 380 -42.31 -3.12 26.88
C ILE A 380 -42.04 -2.39 28.19
N TRP A 381 -42.98 -1.55 28.61
CA TRP A 381 -42.93 -0.89 29.92
C TRP A 381 -43.90 -1.55 30.88
N ASN A 382 -43.43 -1.92 32.07
CA ASN A 382 -44.29 -2.45 33.14
C ASN A 382 -44.88 -1.31 33.96
N HIS A 383 -46.20 -1.21 34.00
CA HIS A 383 -46.90 -0.24 34.84
C HIS A 383 -47.11 -0.83 36.25
N GLY A 384 -46.47 -0.25 37.26
CA GLY A 384 -46.59 -0.59 38.69
C GLY A 384 -46.55 0.65 39.57
N ALA A 385 -46.86 0.51 40.87
CA ALA A 385 -46.93 1.66 41.80
C ALA A 385 -45.59 2.41 41.96
N ASP A 386 -44.48 1.74 41.70
CA ASP A 386 -43.11 2.30 41.74
C ASP A 386 -42.44 2.39 40.35
N SER A 387 -43.19 2.17 39.25
CA SER A 387 -42.61 2.20 37.89
C SER A 387 -42.49 3.63 37.36
N LEU A 388 -41.31 3.99 36.88
CA LEU A 388 -41.05 5.23 36.16
C LEU A 388 -41.90 5.27 34.86
N ALA A 389 -42.29 6.48 34.45
CA ALA A 389 -42.96 6.70 33.17
C ALA A 389 -42.08 6.20 32.01
N PRO A 390 -42.65 5.88 30.82
CA PRO A 390 -41.87 5.52 29.65
C PRO A 390 -40.77 6.56 29.36
N GLU A 391 -39.52 6.13 29.32
CA GLU A 391 -38.37 6.98 28.98
C GLU A 391 -37.94 6.74 27.54
N PHE A 392 -37.63 7.83 26.82
CA PHE A 392 -37.13 7.80 25.46
C PHE A 392 -35.82 8.60 25.39
N GLU A 393 -34.79 8.01 24.79
CA GLU A 393 -33.57 8.73 24.42
C GLU A 393 -33.68 9.13 22.95
N ALA A 394 -33.63 10.43 22.67
CA ALA A 394 -33.61 10.95 21.30
C ALA A 394 -32.20 11.47 20.98
N ARG A 395 -31.55 10.84 20.00
CA ARG A 395 -30.32 11.36 19.38
C ARG A 395 -30.70 12.03 18.08
N TYR A 396 -30.29 13.28 17.89
CA TYR A 396 -30.65 14.04 16.71
C TYR A 396 -29.49 14.88 16.19
N LYS A 397 -29.53 15.16 14.89
CA LYS A 397 -28.56 16.00 14.19
C LYS A 397 -29.28 16.87 13.18
N ASN A 398 -28.92 18.16 13.14
CA ASN A 398 -29.47 19.16 12.20
C ASN A 398 -31.00 19.24 12.15
N LEU A 399 -31.65 19.08 13.31
CA LEU A 399 -33.09 19.27 13.48
C LEU A 399 -33.34 20.45 14.41
N SER A 400 -34.18 21.39 13.98
CA SER A 400 -34.59 22.55 14.79
C SER A 400 -35.81 22.26 15.67
N GLN A 401 -36.62 21.27 15.28
CA GLN A 401 -37.81 20.85 15.99
C GLN A 401 -38.05 19.36 15.75
N VAL A 402 -38.41 18.65 16.81
CA VAL A 402 -38.93 17.28 16.77
C VAL A 402 -40.29 17.29 17.45
N SER A 403 -41.29 16.69 16.82
CA SER A 403 -42.63 16.58 17.37
C SER A 403 -42.99 15.12 17.57
N PHE A 404 -43.56 14.82 18.73
CA PHE A 404 -43.93 13.47 19.11
C PHE A 404 -45.44 13.34 19.21
N ARG A 405 -45.93 12.17 18.82
CA ARG A 405 -47.35 11.84 18.89
C ARG A 405 -47.52 10.44 19.44
N TRP A 406 -48.15 10.34 20.60
CA TRP A 406 -48.50 9.06 21.21
C TRP A 406 -49.92 8.69 20.78
N ILE A 407 -50.05 7.57 20.08
CA ILE A 407 -51.33 6.98 19.68
C ILE A 407 -51.55 5.63 20.36
N SER A 408 -52.81 5.30 20.62
CA SER A 408 -53.20 3.95 21.07
C SER A 408 -53.71 3.17 19.86
N ILE A 409 -53.12 1.99 19.61
CA ILE A 409 -53.51 1.08 18.54
C ILE A 409 -53.88 -0.30 19.12
N PRO A 410 -54.75 -1.08 18.44
CA PRO A 410 -55.03 -2.45 18.84
C PRO A 410 -53.76 -3.32 18.84
N LEU A 411 -53.63 -4.21 19.83
CA LEU A 411 -52.45 -5.04 20.03
C LEU A 411 -52.06 -5.85 18.78
N GLU A 412 -53.04 -6.41 18.06
CA GLU A 412 -52.80 -7.17 16.82
C GLU A 412 -52.11 -6.33 15.73
N GLN A 413 -52.48 -5.05 15.62
CA GLN A 413 -51.86 -4.12 14.67
C GLN A 413 -50.46 -3.70 15.12
N GLY A 414 -50.26 -3.54 16.44
CA GLY A 414 -48.95 -3.24 17.01
C GLY A 414 -47.94 -4.39 16.84
N LEU A 415 -48.39 -5.64 17.04
CA LEU A 415 -47.55 -6.82 16.84
C LEU A 415 -47.15 -6.98 15.36
N SER A 416 -48.09 -6.78 14.42
CA SER A 416 -47.78 -6.83 12.99
C SER A 416 -46.80 -5.73 12.55
N ALA A 417 -46.77 -4.60 13.25
CA ALA A 417 -45.88 -3.49 12.94
C ALA A 417 -44.44 -3.72 13.42
N MET A 418 -44.22 -4.61 14.39
CA MET A 418 -42.87 -4.98 14.86
C MET A 418 -42.07 -5.73 13.79
N ASP A 419 -42.74 -6.43 12.88
CA ASP A 419 -42.12 -7.14 11.75
C ASP A 419 -41.82 -6.20 10.56
N GLY A 420 -42.23 -4.93 10.65
CA GLY A 420 -42.07 -3.91 9.62
C GLY A 420 -43.32 -3.05 9.51
N ILE A 421 -43.12 -1.72 9.39
CA ILE A 421 -44.22 -0.77 9.28
C ILE A 421 -44.38 -0.35 7.82
N ASP A 422 -45.52 -0.68 7.21
CA ASP A 422 -45.86 -0.19 5.86
C ASP A 422 -46.26 1.29 5.89
N ALA A 423 -45.95 2.02 4.81
CA ALA A 423 -46.25 3.44 4.67
C ALA A 423 -47.76 3.75 4.81
N GLY A 424 -48.63 2.85 4.33
CA GLY A 424 -50.08 3.00 4.46
C GLY A 424 -50.58 2.93 5.90
N ALA A 425 -49.93 2.14 6.76
CA ALA A 425 -50.26 2.07 8.19
C ALA A 425 -49.91 3.37 8.91
N ILE A 426 -48.74 3.97 8.60
CA ILE A 426 -48.29 5.25 9.16
C ILE A 426 -49.30 6.36 8.84
N GLU A 427 -49.76 6.46 7.59
CA GLU A 427 -50.76 7.47 7.22
C GLU A 427 -52.10 7.32 7.96
N GLY A 428 -52.52 6.07 8.21
CA GLY A 428 -53.72 5.78 9.01
C GLY A 428 -53.57 6.23 10.45
N TRP A 429 -52.43 5.89 11.06
CA TRP A 429 -52.07 6.24 12.43
C TRP A 429 -51.96 7.75 12.66
N LEU A 430 -51.40 8.50 11.70
CA LEU A 430 -51.33 9.96 11.75
C LEU A 430 -52.72 10.64 11.73
N LYS A 431 -53.78 9.94 11.36
CA LYS A 431 -55.17 10.45 11.41
C LYS A 431 -55.86 10.15 12.74
N MET A 432 -55.32 9.27 13.59
CA MET A 432 -55.92 8.88 14.86
C MET A 432 -55.75 9.95 15.92
N LYS A 433 -56.77 10.21 16.75
CA LYS A 433 -56.64 11.18 17.85
C LYS A 433 -55.53 10.71 18.83
N PRO A 434 -54.51 11.55 19.12
CA PRO A 434 -53.44 11.15 20.01
C PRO A 434 -53.91 11.10 21.46
N VAL A 435 -53.24 10.24 22.23
CA VAL A 435 -53.29 10.22 23.69
C VAL A 435 -52.54 11.45 24.24
N ALA A 436 -51.41 11.79 23.62
CA ALA A 436 -50.62 12.98 23.90
C ALA A 436 -49.80 13.40 22.67
N GLU A 437 -49.48 14.69 22.56
CA GLU A 437 -48.65 15.28 21.50
C GLU A 437 -47.82 16.44 22.09
N TRP A 438 -46.56 16.59 21.66
CA TRP A 438 -45.67 17.66 22.10
C TRP A 438 -44.57 17.98 21.08
#